data_AF-A0A554KRL7-F1
#
_entry.id   AF-A0A554KRL7-F1
#
_cell.length_a   1.000
_cell.length_b   1.000
_cell.length_c   1.000
_cell.angle_alpha   90.00
_cell.angle_beta   90.00
_cell.angle_gamma   90.00
#
_symmetry.space_group_name_H-M   'P 1'
#
loop_
_entity.id
_entity.type
_entity.pdbx_description
1 polymer ?
#
loop_
_entity_poly.entity_id
_entity_poly.type
_entity_poly.pdbx_seq_one_letter_code
_entity_poly.pdbx_strand_id
1 'polypeptide(L)'
;MKLDKVLFVGTGGGNDIFSCMLAADALWRMGWRWDEAMIAGVLSPFHHHTGVEVVDDDCELYVTGPNAKRFICRNDKSTQIGFVDAEVSKMVFARDGDALRLNIMGVCGLSLQKGSTGLAEVFKILAEEGAFTVLVDVGGDIFYRGKEDTHVLSPMFDSIVLRAFVDSAAPGILFEAGPGTDGEMDPEALEEALAKAQAVEHPLLVETVDKWEALYEKWIAPVRTGRTVPTTIQAYRSKEKILKLTYKARAHLGDTKIYHNFEQRINTELCKKFFLVEPRKISNPFAVDCDSPLDWFVATQVEQHQTNCEANLEYLQFGNRFHQFLTPSPLFPEDVRKWLTVKGFADFMQGVCDVIVMFTDDWQKISDTFSGSPISVCPFGAKLVFIEKKR
;
A
#
# COMPACT_ATOMS: atom_id res chain seq x y z
N MET A 1 -0.01 9.83 27.32
CA MET A 1 -1.38 10.04 26.78
C MET A 1 -2.24 8.89 27.26
N LYS A 2 -3.45 9.14 27.76
CA LYS A 2 -4.41 8.06 28.10
C LYS A 2 -5.58 8.14 27.13
N LEU A 3 -5.95 7.01 26.55
CA LEU A 3 -7.00 6.87 25.55
C LEU A 3 -7.94 5.75 25.96
N ASP A 4 -9.18 5.79 25.49
CA ASP A 4 -10.11 4.69 25.74
C ASP A 4 -9.91 3.63 24.66
N LYS A 5 -10.01 4.03 23.38
CA LYS A 5 -9.80 3.15 22.23
C LYS A 5 -8.73 3.68 21.28
N VAL A 6 -7.90 2.79 20.75
CA VAL A 6 -6.91 3.10 19.71
C VAL A 6 -7.06 2.17 18.52
N LEU A 7 -7.01 2.73 17.32
CA LEU A 7 -6.94 1.99 16.08
C LEU A 7 -5.57 2.21 15.44
N PHE A 8 -4.77 1.15 15.30
CA PHE A 8 -3.53 1.20 14.53
C PHE A 8 -3.82 0.76 13.11
N VAL A 9 -3.50 1.58 12.10
CA VAL A 9 -3.80 1.29 10.70
C VAL A 9 -2.51 1.27 9.90
N GLY A 10 -2.12 0.11 9.38
CA GLY A 10 -1.06 0.03 8.38
C GLY A 10 -1.52 0.71 7.09
N THR A 11 -0.88 1.79 6.68
CA THR A 11 -1.32 2.62 5.55
C THR A 11 -1.08 1.95 4.21
N GLY A 12 0.00 1.17 4.12
CA GLY A 12 0.42 0.51 2.91
C GLY A 12 -0.02 -0.95 2.76
N GLY A 13 0.42 -1.52 1.63
CA GLY A 13 0.07 -2.86 1.20
C GLY A 13 0.99 -3.95 1.74
N GLY A 14 0.61 -4.57 2.85
CA GLY A 14 1.16 -5.88 3.22
C GLY A 14 1.78 -5.98 4.58
N ASN A 15 2.97 -5.44 4.79
CA ASN A 15 3.67 -5.60 6.07
C ASN A 15 3.33 -4.49 7.07
N ASP A 16 2.67 -3.41 6.67
CA ASP A 16 2.44 -2.25 7.55
C ASP A 16 1.41 -2.55 8.64
N ILE A 17 0.45 -3.42 8.34
CA ILE A 17 -0.42 -4.01 9.38
C ILE A 17 0.40 -4.74 10.45
N PHE A 18 1.46 -5.45 10.08
CA PHE A 18 2.36 -6.07 11.06
C PHE A 18 3.22 -5.02 11.78
N SER A 19 3.64 -3.96 11.09
CA SER A 19 4.33 -2.81 11.67
C SER A 19 3.50 -2.05 12.72
N CYS A 20 2.17 -2.23 12.75
CA CYS A 20 1.34 -1.73 13.84
C CYS A 20 1.78 -2.26 15.22
N MET A 21 2.37 -3.46 15.28
CA MET A 21 2.95 -3.97 16.53
C MET A 21 4.17 -3.18 16.99
N LEU A 22 4.99 -2.71 16.05
CA LEU A 22 6.14 -1.84 16.32
C LEU A 22 5.66 -0.50 16.89
N ALA A 23 4.67 0.12 16.23
CA ALA A 23 4.06 1.37 16.67
C ALA A 23 3.45 1.26 18.06
N ALA A 24 2.65 0.21 18.31
CA ALA A 24 2.01 -0.02 19.59
C ALA A 24 3.03 -0.19 20.73
N ASP A 25 4.07 -1.01 20.56
CA ASP A 25 5.09 -1.17 21.60
C ASP A 25 5.89 0.12 21.85
N ALA A 26 6.28 0.82 20.78
CA ALA A 26 7.03 2.07 20.88
C ALA A 26 6.22 3.16 21.63
N LEU A 27 4.96 3.40 21.23
CA LEU A 27 4.10 4.38 21.89
C LEU A 27 3.80 3.99 23.34
N TRP A 28 3.57 2.71 23.62
CA TRP A 28 3.39 2.24 24.99
C TRP A 28 4.62 2.55 25.86
N ARG A 29 5.83 2.36 25.33
CA ARG A 29 7.06 2.69 26.08
C ARG A 29 7.26 4.18 26.29
N MET A 30 6.74 5.03 25.41
CA MET A 30 6.67 6.47 25.62
C MET A 30 5.64 6.91 26.69
N GLY A 31 4.88 5.97 27.26
CA GLY A 31 3.85 6.29 28.25
C GLY A 31 2.47 6.57 27.66
N TRP A 32 2.22 6.18 26.41
CA TRP A 32 0.85 6.09 25.89
C TRP A 32 0.15 4.88 26.50
N ARG A 33 -1.11 5.03 26.87
CA ARG A 33 -1.93 3.98 27.45
C ARG A 33 -3.30 4.04 26.81
N TRP A 34 -3.88 2.87 26.59
CA TRP A 34 -5.23 2.73 26.08
C TRP A 34 -5.95 1.61 26.81
N ASP A 35 -7.27 1.73 26.89
CA ASP A 35 -8.12 0.70 27.48
C ASP A 35 -8.41 -0.41 26.46
N GLU A 36 -8.49 -0.13 25.16
CA GLU A 36 -8.65 -1.13 24.08
C GLU A 36 -7.88 -0.72 22.82
N ALA A 37 -7.31 -1.69 22.10
CA ALA A 37 -6.70 -1.46 20.80
C ALA A 37 -7.17 -2.44 19.72
N MET A 38 -7.24 -1.96 18.48
CA MET A 38 -7.40 -2.77 17.27
C MET A 38 -6.27 -2.49 16.29
N ILE A 39 -5.97 -3.48 15.46
CA ILE A 39 -5.07 -3.32 14.30
C ILE A 39 -5.91 -3.42 13.03
N ALA A 40 -5.66 -2.55 12.07
CA ALA A 40 -6.26 -2.59 10.75
C ALA A 40 -5.18 -2.68 9.68
N GLY A 41 -5.46 -3.47 8.65
CA GLY A 41 -4.71 -3.46 7.42
C GLY A 41 -5.60 -3.05 6.26
N VAL A 42 -4.97 -2.62 5.18
CA VAL A 42 -5.66 -2.13 4.00
C VAL A 42 -5.84 -3.27 3.00
N LEU A 43 -7.10 -3.58 2.69
CA LEU A 43 -7.47 -4.64 1.76
C LEU A 43 -7.33 -4.11 0.32
N SER A 44 -6.33 -4.64 -0.37
CA SER A 44 -6.04 -4.26 -1.76
C SER A 44 -7.25 -4.47 -2.68
N PRO A 45 -7.58 -3.49 -3.54
CA PRO A 45 -8.73 -3.61 -4.43
C PRO A 45 -8.48 -4.58 -5.60
N PHE A 46 -7.23 -4.99 -5.81
CA PHE A 46 -6.80 -5.89 -6.88
C PHE A 46 -6.85 -7.37 -6.48
N HIS A 47 -7.24 -7.65 -5.23
CA HIS A 47 -7.28 -9.00 -4.69
C HIS A 47 -8.66 -9.35 -4.16
N HIS A 48 -9.01 -10.64 -4.27
CA HIS A 48 -10.19 -11.17 -3.63
C HIS A 48 -9.85 -11.69 -2.23
N HIS A 49 -10.73 -11.40 -1.27
CA HIS A 49 -10.55 -11.79 0.13
C HIS A 49 -11.71 -12.67 0.57
N THR A 50 -11.41 -13.76 1.29
CA THR A 50 -12.43 -14.65 1.88
C THR A 50 -12.14 -14.88 3.35
N GLY A 51 -13.14 -15.24 4.15
CA GLY A 51 -12.96 -15.40 5.60
C GLY A 51 -12.72 -14.06 6.33
N VAL A 52 -13.08 -12.96 5.67
CA VAL A 52 -13.29 -11.66 6.27
C VAL A 52 -14.80 -11.50 6.51
N GLU A 53 -15.18 -11.05 7.70
CA GLU A 53 -16.59 -10.87 8.07
C GLU A 53 -16.96 -9.41 7.97
N VAL A 54 -18.06 -9.10 7.28
CA VAL A 54 -18.52 -7.72 7.15
C VAL A 54 -19.03 -7.23 8.50
N VAL A 55 -18.50 -6.11 8.96
CA VAL A 55 -19.04 -5.36 10.11
C VAL A 55 -20.08 -4.36 9.62
N ASP A 56 -19.76 -3.66 8.53
CA ASP A 56 -20.61 -2.65 7.90
C ASP A 56 -20.42 -2.71 6.37
N ASP A 57 -21.47 -3.11 5.64
CA ASP A 57 -21.46 -3.22 4.16
C ASP A 57 -21.43 -1.84 3.49
N ASP A 58 -22.04 -0.83 4.12
CA ASP A 58 -22.11 0.52 3.57
C ASP A 58 -20.73 1.19 3.61
N CYS A 59 -19.91 0.84 4.61
CA CYS A 59 -18.59 1.41 4.82
C CYS A 59 -17.44 0.47 4.42
N GLU A 60 -17.72 -0.78 4.06
CA GLU A 60 -16.70 -1.80 3.71
C GLU A 60 -15.64 -2.00 4.81
N LEU A 61 -16.11 -2.07 6.06
CA LEU A 61 -15.31 -2.44 7.23
C LEU A 61 -15.45 -3.94 7.50
N TYR A 62 -14.32 -4.63 7.65
CA TYR A 62 -14.30 -6.08 7.84
C TYR A 62 -13.55 -6.48 9.10
N VAL A 63 -13.96 -7.57 9.75
CA VAL A 63 -13.12 -8.31 10.71
C VAL A 63 -12.28 -9.33 9.95
N THR A 64 -10.97 -9.33 10.22
CA THR A 64 -10.03 -10.27 9.59
C THR A 64 -9.73 -11.42 10.56
N GLY A 65 -10.33 -12.58 10.30
CA GLY A 65 -10.13 -13.78 11.12
C GLY A 65 -8.82 -14.53 10.81
N PRO A 66 -8.39 -15.45 11.70
CA PRO A 66 -7.20 -16.29 11.51
C PRO A 66 -7.20 -17.15 10.24
N ASN A 67 -8.39 -17.44 9.72
CA ASN A 67 -8.59 -18.28 8.54
C ASN A 67 -8.82 -17.48 7.26
N ALA A 68 -8.72 -16.15 7.33
CA ALA A 68 -8.90 -15.29 6.18
C ALA A 68 -7.83 -15.60 5.12
N LYS A 69 -8.21 -15.42 3.85
CA LYS A 69 -7.36 -15.74 2.69
C LYS A 69 -7.43 -14.62 1.67
N ARG A 70 -6.34 -14.47 0.94
CA ARG A 70 -6.20 -13.51 -0.16
C ARG A 70 -5.88 -14.25 -1.46
N PHE A 71 -6.50 -13.82 -2.54
CA PHE A 71 -6.37 -14.43 -3.85
C PHE A 71 -6.07 -13.39 -4.92
N ILE A 72 -5.19 -13.77 -5.85
CA ILE A 72 -5.11 -13.13 -7.15
C ILE A 72 -6.13 -13.83 -8.06
N CYS A 73 -7.11 -13.08 -8.53
CA CYS A 73 -8.09 -13.56 -9.49
C CYS A 73 -7.68 -13.10 -10.88
N ARG A 74 -7.65 -14.02 -11.86
CA ARG A 74 -7.43 -13.72 -13.28
C ARG A 74 -8.30 -14.69 -14.09
N ASN A 75 -9.24 -14.16 -14.87
CA ASN A 75 -10.25 -14.97 -15.56
C ASN A 75 -11.02 -15.90 -14.60
N ASP A 76 -11.03 -17.21 -14.86
CA ASP A 76 -11.63 -18.29 -14.08
C ASP A 76 -10.66 -18.90 -13.05
N LYS A 77 -9.43 -18.38 -12.95
CA LYS A 77 -8.40 -18.87 -12.04
C LYS A 77 -8.28 -17.97 -10.82
N SER A 78 -8.26 -18.61 -9.67
CA SER A 78 -8.00 -17.97 -8.37
C SER A 78 -6.78 -18.64 -7.74
N THR A 79 -5.73 -17.87 -7.51
CA THR A 79 -4.51 -18.34 -6.87
C THR A 79 -4.40 -17.73 -5.49
N GLN A 80 -4.43 -18.58 -4.46
CA GLN A 80 -4.21 -18.11 -3.09
C GLN A 80 -2.76 -17.61 -2.97
N ILE A 81 -2.60 -16.44 -2.36
CA ILE A 81 -1.29 -15.85 -2.03
C ILE A 81 -1.20 -15.64 -0.52
N GLY A 82 0.01 -15.37 -0.01
CA GLY A 82 0.22 -15.04 1.41
C GLY A 82 -0.62 -13.84 1.82
N PHE A 83 -1.18 -13.86 3.03
CA PHE A 83 -2.03 -12.79 3.58
C PHE A 83 -1.56 -12.44 4.98
N VAL A 84 -0.84 -11.32 5.10
CA VAL A 84 -0.18 -10.92 6.35
C VAL A 84 -1.21 -10.64 7.43
N ASP A 85 -2.35 -10.05 7.07
CA ASP A 85 -3.42 -9.69 7.98
C ASP A 85 -4.01 -10.90 8.72
N ALA A 86 -4.15 -12.03 8.03
CA ALA A 86 -4.57 -13.29 8.65
C ALA A 86 -3.50 -13.83 9.62
N GLU A 87 -2.21 -13.66 9.33
CA GLU A 87 -1.13 -14.06 10.24
C GLU A 87 -1.04 -13.13 11.47
N VAL A 88 -1.25 -11.83 11.30
CA VAL A 88 -1.37 -10.87 12.42
C VAL A 88 -2.58 -11.23 13.28
N SER A 89 -3.70 -11.60 12.66
CA SER A 89 -4.87 -12.11 13.36
C SER A 89 -4.53 -13.34 14.20
N LYS A 90 -3.89 -14.38 13.62
CA LYS A 90 -3.43 -15.56 14.38
C LYS A 90 -2.53 -15.18 15.56
N MET A 91 -1.57 -14.27 15.37
CA MET A 91 -0.66 -13.81 16.41
C MET A 91 -1.42 -13.12 17.56
N VAL A 92 -2.36 -12.22 17.25
CA VAL A 92 -3.20 -11.52 18.24
C VAL A 92 -4.08 -12.52 19.00
N PHE A 93 -4.73 -13.45 18.30
CA PHE A 93 -5.58 -14.49 18.92
C PHE A 93 -4.79 -15.48 19.77
N ALA A 94 -3.57 -15.84 19.35
CA ALA A 94 -2.65 -16.66 20.14
C ALA A 94 -2.12 -15.93 21.39
N ARG A 95 -2.41 -14.63 21.54
CA ARG A 95 -1.88 -13.76 22.60
C ARG A 95 -0.35 -13.77 22.65
N ASP A 96 0.29 -13.93 21.50
CA ASP A 96 1.74 -14.01 21.39
C ASP A 96 2.40 -12.63 21.44
N GLY A 97 3.65 -12.60 21.88
CA GLY A 97 4.37 -11.36 22.14
C GLY A 97 3.66 -10.48 23.18
N ASP A 98 3.60 -9.19 22.89
CA ASP A 98 2.99 -8.20 23.78
C ASP A 98 1.52 -7.92 23.45
N ALA A 99 0.86 -8.67 22.55
CA ALA A 99 -0.52 -8.38 22.13
C ALA A 99 -1.51 -8.33 23.31
N LEU A 100 -1.36 -9.24 24.29
CA LEU A 100 -2.16 -9.21 25.53
C LEU A 100 -1.80 -7.98 26.40
N ARG A 101 -0.51 -7.68 26.54
CA ARG A 101 -0.03 -6.54 27.33
C ARG A 101 -0.47 -5.19 26.75
N LEU A 102 -0.52 -5.11 25.43
CA LEU A 102 -0.94 -3.95 24.65
C LEU A 102 -2.46 -3.92 24.44
N ASN A 103 -3.21 -4.79 25.12
CA ASN A 103 -4.65 -4.97 25.01
C ASN A 103 -5.21 -4.88 23.58
N ILE A 104 -4.55 -5.57 22.65
CA ILE A 104 -4.99 -5.66 21.27
C ILE A 104 -6.09 -6.72 21.21
N MET A 105 -7.28 -6.29 20.82
CA MET A 105 -8.51 -7.07 20.90
C MET A 105 -8.83 -7.83 19.61
N GLY A 106 -8.36 -7.33 18.47
CA GLY A 106 -8.63 -7.94 17.19
C GLY A 106 -7.95 -7.26 16.02
N VAL A 107 -8.23 -7.79 14.83
CA VAL A 107 -7.73 -7.30 13.55
C VAL A 107 -8.90 -7.04 12.62
N CYS A 108 -8.91 -5.88 11.96
CA CYS A 108 -9.87 -5.53 10.92
C CYS A 108 -9.18 -5.28 9.58
N GLY A 109 -9.98 -5.25 8.51
CA GLY A 109 -9.58 -4.91 7.16
C GLY A 109 -10.36 -3.70 6.67
N LEU A 110 -9.67 -2.72 6.11
CA LEU A 110 -10.24 -1.52 5.51
C LEU A 110 -10.17 -1.65 3.98
N SER A 111 -11.31 -1.71 3.30
CA SER A 111 -11.33 -1.84 1.84
C SER A 111 -11.03 -0.51 1.13
N LEU A 112 -10.28 -0.61 0.03
CA LEU A 112 -10.07 0.52 -0.89
C LEU A 112 -11.04 0.53 -2.10
N GLN A 113 -12.02 -0.37 -2.18
CA GLN A 113 -12.92 -0.44 -3.34
C GLN A 113 -13.71 0.85 -3.55
N LYS A 114 -14.07 1.55 -2.46
CA LYS A 114 -14.74 2.86 -2.48
C LYS A 114 -13.79 4.06 -2.39
N GLY A 115 -12.50 3.86 -2.69
CA GLY A 115 -11.49 4.91 -2.72
C GLY A 115 -11.29 5.62 -1.37
N SER A 116 -10.83 6.88 -1.41
CA SER A 116 -10.62 7.69 -0.21
C SER A 116 -11.93 8.16 0.41
N THR A 117 -12.97 8.40 -0.40
CA THR A 117 -14.29 8.83 0.08
C THR A 117 -14.93 7.79 1.00
N GLY A 118 -15.00 6.52 0.58
CA GLY A 118 -15.59 5.46 1.40
C GLY A 118 -14.80 5.21 2.68
N LEU A 119 -13.48 5.25 2.59
CA LEU A 119 -12.61 5.07 3.74
C LEU A 119 -12.69 6.24 4.74
N ALA A 120 -12.96 7.46 4.28
CA ALA A 120 -13.15 8.62 5.15
C ALA A 120 -14.38 8.44 6.06
N GLU A 121 -15.49 7.89 5.54
CA GLU A 121 -16.67 7.58 6.35
C GLU A 121 -16.38 6.50 7.40
N VAL A 122 -15.57 5.48 7.07
CA VAL A 122 -15.11 4.48 8.06
C VAL A 122 -14.36 5.15 9.20
N PHE A 123 -13.38 6.01 8.88
CA PHE A 123 -12.62 6.72 9.92
C PHE A 123 -13.49 7.61 10.80
N LYS A 124 -14.48 8.27 10.20
CA LYS A 124 -15.43 9.11 10.93
C LYS A 124 -16.29 8.28 11.89
N ILE A 125 -16.84 7.14 11.46
CA ILE A 125 -17.61 6.22 12.31
C ILE A 125 -16.75 5.74 13.48
N LEU A 126 -15.53 5.29 13.22
CA LEU A 126 -14.62 4.80 14.26
C LEU A 126 -14.24 5.92 15.25
N ALA A 127 -14.07 7.16 14.77
CA ALA A 127 -13.85 8.32 15.62
C ALA A 127 -15.06 8.65 16.50
N GLU A 128 -16.28 8.57 15.96
CA GLU A 128 -17.54 8.74 16.70
C GLU A 128 -17.71 7.67 17.79
N GLU A 129 -17.17 6.46 17.58
CA GLU A 129 -17.08 5.40 18.60
C GLU A 129 -15.96 5.60 19.63
N GLY A 130 -15.21 6.71 19.53
CA GLY A 130 -14.17 7.12 20.46
C GLY A 130 -12.76 6.61 20.12
N ALA A 131 -12.53 6.08 18.92
CA ALA A 131 -11.21 5.63 18.52
C ALA A 131 -10.28 6.81 18.20
N PHE A 132 -9.06 6.77 18.75
CA PHE A 132 -7.94 7.58 18.28
C PHE A 132 -7.14 6.76 17.27
N THR A 133 -6.95 7.29 16.06
CA THR A 133 -6.27 6.56 14.98
C THR A 133 -4.77 6.85 14.98
N VAL A 134 -3.97 5.79 14.96
CA VAL A 134 -2.54 5.85 14.65
C VAL A 134 -2.36 5.25 13.26
N LEU A 135 -2.14 6.10 12.27
CA LEU A 135 -1.67 5.65 10.95
C LEU A 135 -0.24 5.16 11.12
N VAL A 136 0.11 4.05 10.49
CA VAL A 136 1.42 3.40 10.60
C VAL A 136 1.95 3.19 9.20
N ASP A 137 3.00 3.95 8.90
CA ASP A 137 3.82 3.74 7.71
C ASP A 137 5.20 3.22 8.15
N VAL A 138 5.75 2.31 7.34
CA VAL A 138 7.14 1.91 7.43
C VAL A 138 7.73 1.91 6.03
N GLY A 139 8.54 2.91 5.73
CA GLY A 139 9.11 3.05 4.39
C GLY A 139 9.17 4.50 3.96
N GLY A 140 8.11 5.26 4.21
CA GLY A 140 8.09 6.70 4.02
C GLY A 140 7.51 7.14 2.68
N ASP A 141 6.99 6.24 1.84
CA ASP A 141 6.31 6.59 0.59
C ASP A 141 5.01 7.40 0.81
N ILE A 142 4.46 7.41 2.03
CA ILE A 142 3.40 8.35 2.44
C ILE A 142 3.84 9.82 2.30
N PHE A 143 5.15 10.09 2.32
CA PHE A 143 5.75 11.42 2.14
C PHE A 143 6.11 11.77 0.69
N TYR A 144 5.67 10.98 -0.29
CA TYR A 144 5.96 11.21 -1.70
C TYR A 144 5.75 12.67 -2.13
N ARG A 145 6.72 13.23 -2.88
CA ARG A 145 6.77 14.66 -3.25
C ARG A 145 6.43 14.93 -4.71
N GLY A 146 6.04 13.90 -5.46
CA GLY A 146 5.73 14.03 -6.89
C GLY A 146 6.94 13.75 -7.78
N LYS A 147 7.04 14.48 -8.90
CA LYS A 147 8.02 14.25 -9.97
C LYS A 147 9.50 14.20 -9.53
N GLU A 148 9.78 14.74 -8.34
CA GLU A 148 11.11 14.77 -7.74
C GLU A 148 11.57 13.38 -7.28
N ASP A 149 10.64 12.49 -6.90
CA ASP A 149 10.97 11.13 -6.45
C ASP A 149 10.70 10.13 -7.59
N THR A 150 11.78 9.63 -8.19
CA THR A 150 11.71 8.86 -9.44
C THR A 150 11.61 7.36 -9.26
N HIS A 151 11.77 6.84 -8.03
CA HIS A 151 11.89 5.40 -7.75
C HIS A 151 10.71 4.81 -6.96
N VAL A 152 9.62 5.56 -6.84
CA VAL A 152 8.40 5.14 -6.17
C VAL A 152 7.86 3.82 -6.70
N LEU A 153 7.46 2.91 -5.82
CA LEU A 153 7.02 1.55 -6.12
C LEU A 153 5.53 1.35 -5.82
N SER A 154 5.05 1.81 -4.67
CA SER A 154 3.71 1.49 -4.18
C SER A 154 3.01 2.61 -3.39
N PRO A 155 2.80 3.79 -3.98
CA PRO A 155 2.27 4.94 -3.25
C PRO A 155 0.73 4.94 -3.14
N MET A 156 0.02 4.01 -3.80
CA MET A 156 -1.42 4.09 -3.96
C MET A 156 -2.15 3.94 -2.64
N PHE A 157 -1.79 2.94 -1.84
CA PHE A 157 -2.56 2.64 -0.64
C PHE A 157 -2.34 3.72 0.41
N ASP A 158 -1.09 4.09 0.65
CA ASP A 158 -0.66 5.12 1.60
C ASP A 158 -1.31 6.47 1.29
N SER A 159 -1.35 6.85 0.02
CA SER A 159 -1.96 8.11 -0.39
C SER A 159 -3.48 8.13 -0.27
N ILE A 160 -4.17 7.02 -0.59
CA ILE A 160 -5.62 6.91 -0.40
C ILE A 160 -5.98 6.95 1.09
N VAL A 161 -5.25 6.21 1.93
CA VAL A 161 -5.46 6.19 3.39
C VAL A 161 -5.18 7.56 4.00
N LEU A 162 -4.08 8.20 3.62
CA LEU A 162 -3.74 9.55 4.07
C LEU A 162 -4.86 10.53 3.74
N ARG A 163 -5.35 10.49 2.49
CA ARG A 163 -6.43 11.37 2.06
C ARG A 163 -7.70 11.14 2.88
N ALA A 164 -8.15 9.88 2.94
CA ALA A 164 -9.34 9.47 3.67
C ALA A 164 -9.29 9.92 5.14
N PHE A 165 -8.15 9.72 5.79
CA PHE A 165 -7.96 10.14 7.17
C PHE A 165 -8.06 11.66 7.34
N VAL A 166 -7.41 12.44 6.45
CA VAL A 166 -7.46 13.91 6.50
C VAL A 166 -8.88 14.43 6.34
N ASP A 167 -9.65 13.90 5.38
CA ASP A 167 -11.02 14.34 5.09
C ASP A 167 -12.01 13.92 6.18
N SER A 168 -11.82 12.76 6.80
CA SER A 168 -12.67 12.29 7.91
C SER A 168 -12.64 13.22 9.13
N ALA A 169 -11.61 14.06 9.22
CA ALA A 169 -11.29 14.87 10.39
C ALA A 169 -11.18 14.09 11.72
N ALA A 170 -10.98 12.77 11.65
CA ALA A 170 -10.79 11.91 12.81
C ALA A 170 -9.56 12.35 13.63
N PRO A 171 -9.58 12.18 14.96
CA PRO A 171 -8.42 12.44 15.79
C PRO A 171 -7.36 11.35 15.57
N GLY A 172 -6.12 11.77 15.35
CA GLY A 172 -5.07 10.80 15.13
C GLY A 172 -3.70 11.39 14.86
N ILE A 173 -2.76 10.49 14.62
CA ILE A 173 -1.36 10.78 14.34
C ILE A 173 -0.81 9.77 13.35
N LEU A 174 0.18 10.16 12.55
CA LEU A 174 1.01 9.23 11.80
C LEU A 174 2.22 8.83 12.65
N PHE A 175 2.46 7.53 12.73
CA PHE A 175 3.70 6.91 13.17
C PHE A 175 4.46 6.45 11.93
N GLU A 176 5.61 7.06 11.69
CA GLU A 176 6.52 6.68 10.60
C GLU A 176 7.78 6.03 11.18
N ALA A 177 8.21 4.89 10.65
CA ALA A 177 9.46 4.24 11.03
C ALA A 177 10.21 3.66 9.84
N GLY A 178 11.53 3.48 9.97
CA GLY A 178 12.35 3.02 8.86
C GLY A 178 12.22 3.83 7.56
N PRO A 179 12.29 5.18 7.57
CA PRO A 179 12.21 5.95 6.34
C PRO A 179 13.26 5.52 5.30
N GLY A 180 12.81 5.31 4.07
CA GLY A 180 13.55 4.89 2.88
C GLY A 180 13.71 3.37 2.72
N THR A 181 13.20 2.56 3.64
CA THR A 181 13.45 1.10 3.65
C THR A 181 12.60 0.32 2.63
N ASP A 182 11.54 0.92 2.12
CA ASP A 182 10.74 0.46 0.97
C ASP A 182 11.48 0.63 -0.38
N GLY A 183 12.45 1.53 -0.41
CA GLY A 183 13.29 1.82 -1.56
C GLY A 183 12.81 2.99 -2.42
N GLU A 184 11.82 3.75 -1.96
CA GLU A 184 11.06 4.65 -2.83
C GLU A 184 11.58 6.08 -2.85
N MET A 185 12.17 6.53 -1.75
CA MET A 185 12.65 7.91 -1.57
C MET A 185 14.11 7.95 -1.13
N ASP A 186 14.86 8.93 -1.66
CA ASP A 186 16.24 9.18 -1.25
C ASP A 186 16.31 9.78 0.17
N PRO A 187 17.41 9.60 0.92
CA PRO A 187 17.51 10.10 2.28
C PRO A 187 17.30 11.61 2.42
N GLU A 188 17.86 12.39 1.50
CA GLU A 188 17.72 13.85 1.51
C GLU A 188 16.27 14.29 1.25
N ALA A 189 15.55 13.53 0.42
CA ALA A 189 14.13 13.75 0.14
C ALA A 189 13.27 13.53 1.38
N LEU A 190 13.53 12.44 2.10
CA LEU A 190 12.83 12.09 3.34
C LEU A 190 13.13 13.08 4.46
N GLU A 191 14.38 13.48 4.64
CA GLU A 191 14.74 14.51 5.64
C GLU A 191 14.00 15.82 5.38
N GLU A 192 13.93 16.26 4.12
CA GLU A 192 13.17 17.44 3.73
C GLU A 192 11.67 17.27 3.99
N ALA A 193 11.09 16.12 3.64
CA ALA A 193 9.67 15.86 3.82
C ALA A 193 9.27 15.79 5.30
N LEU A 194 10.05 15.09 6.13
CA LEU A 194 9.87 15.02 7.58
C LEU A 194 9.97 16.41 8.22
N ALA A 195 10.94 17.24 7.79
CA ALA A 195 11.08 18.60 8.26
C ALA A 195 9.88 19.48 7.87
N LYS A 196 9.41 19.40 6.62
CA LYS A 196 8.22 20.13 6.15
C LYS A 196 6.96 19.71 6.91
N ALA A 197 6.81 18.42 7.19
CA ALA A 197 5.69 17.87 7.95
C ALA A 197 5.78 18.14 9.47
N GLN A 198 6.86 18.80 9.92
CA GLN A 198 7.14 19.09 11.33
C GLN A 198 7.14 17.84 12.20
N ALA A 199 7.76 16.77 11.68
CA ALA A 199 7.86 15.49 12.35
C ALA A 199 8.57 15.62 13.71
N VAL A 200 7.99 14.99 14.73
CA VAL A 200 8.62 14.88 16.06
C VAL A 200 9.34 13.56 16.14
N GLU A 201 10.66 13.61 16.25
CA GLU A 201 11.50 12.42 16.31
C GLU A 201 11.59 11.81 17.72
N HIS A 202 11.60 10.48 17.77
CA HIS A 202 11.77 9.70 18.98
C HIS A 202 12.73 8.53 18.75
N PRO A 203 13.58 8.17 19.72
CA PRO A 203 14.48 7.04 19.57
C PRO A 203 13.68 5.73 19.53
N LEU A 204 13.99 4.87 18.57
CA LEU A 204 13.48 3.51 18.55
C LEU A 204 14.37 2.63 19.44
N LEU A 205 13.77 1.94 20.41
CA LEU A 205 14.51 1.16 21.40
C LEU A 205 14.91 -0.20 20.84
N VAL A 206 16.11 -0.67 21.20
CA VAL A 206 16.63 -1.96 20.72
C VAL A 206 15.73 -3.13 21.14
N GLU A 207 15.18 -3.09 22.36
CA GLU A 207 14.29 -4.14 22.84
C GLU A 207 12.96 -4.17 22.09
N THR A 208 12.55 -3.04 21.49
CA THR A 208 11.36 -2.96 20.65
C THR A 208 11.65 -3.57 19.28
N VAL A 209 12.81 -3.27 18.68
CA VAL A 209 13.23 -3.84 17.39
C VAL A 209 13.48 -5.34 17.49
N ASP A 210 14.16 -5.82 18.54
CA ASP A 210 14.46 -7.24 18.73
C ASP A 210 13.18 -8.07 18.88
N LYS A 211 12.19 -7.56 19.62
CA LYS A 211 10.87 -8.20 19.73
C LYS A 211 10.13 -8.22 18.39
N TRP A 212 10.18 -7.12 17.65
CA TRP A 212 9.54 -7.01 16.35
C TRP A 212 10.16 -7.98 15.33
N GLU A 213 11.49 -8.10 15.30
CA GLU A 213 12.21 -9.10 14.50
C GLU A 213 11.77 -10.53 14.86
N ALA A 214 11.74 -10.88 16.15
CA ALA A 214 11.33 -12.21 16.58
C ALA A 214 9.89 -12.56 16.18
N LEU A 215 8.97 -11.60 16.25
CA LEU A 215 7.60 -11.79 15.77
C LEU A 215 7.55 -11.92 14.25
N TYR A 216 8.34 -11.14 13.52
CA TYR A 216 8.42 -11.19 12.06
C TYR A 216 8.89 -12.56 11.58
N GLU A 217 10.00 -13.07 12.15
CA GLU A 217 10.56 -14.38 11.80
C GLU A 217 9.58 -15.52 12.06
N LYS A 218 8.82 -15.42 13.16
CA LYS A 218 7.86 -16.44 13.56
C LYS A 218 6.59 -16.44 12.70
N TRP A 219 5.99 -15.27 12.49
CA TRP A 219 4.63 -15.17 11.94
C TRP A 219 4.59 -14.73 10.48
N ILE A 220 5.44 -13.80 10.07
CA ILE A 220 5.30 -13.12 8.77
C ILE A 220 6.23 -13.70 7.72
N ALA A 221 7.52 -13.86 8.04
CA ALA A 221 8.53 -14.38 7.12
C ALA A 221 8.14 -15.73 6.45
N PRO A 222 7.46 -16.67 7.14
CA PRO A 222 7.02 -17.93 6.52
C PRO A 222 5.94 -17.78 5.44
N VAL A 223 5.15 -16.70 5.48
CA VAL A 223 3.97 -16.51 4.62
C VAL A 223 4.21 -15.45 3.54
N ARG A 224 5.01 -14.42 3.82
CA ARG A 224 5.37 -13.38 2.86
C ARG A 224 6.78 -12.86 3.12
N THR A 225 7.66 -13.02 2.15
CA THR A 225 8.98 -12.39 2.15
C THR A 225 8.86 -10.94 1.67
N GLY A 226 8.39 -10.06 2.56
CA GLY A 226 8.49 -8.62 2.37
C GLY A 226 9.93 -8.13 2.55
N ARG A 227 10.27 -6.97 1.98
CA ARG A 227 11.63 -6.41 2.07
C ARG A 227 11.76 -5.32 3.13
N THR A 228 10.74 -4.48 3.23
CA THR A 228 10.70 -3.30 4.11
C THR A 228 11.06 -3.62 5.55
N VAL A 229 10.42 -4.63 6.16
CA VAL A 229 10.68 -5.02 7.55
C VAL A 229 12.11 -5.54 7.76
N PRO A 230 12.60 -6.56 7.01
CA PRO A 230 14.00 -6.97 7.10
C PRO A 230 15.00 -5.84 6.85
N THR A 231 14.72 -4.96 5.90
CA THR A 231 15.59 -3.84 5.56
C THR A 231 15.59 -2.76 6.66
N THR A 232 14.45 -2.50 7.31
CA THR A 232 14.36 -1.63 8.49
C THR A 232 15.22 -2.17 9.62
N ILE A 233 15.10 -3.47 9.93
CA ILE A 233 15.91 -4.13 10.98
C ILE A 233 17.41 -4.08 10.62
N GLN A 234 17.75 -4.36 9.37
CA GLN A 234 19.12 -4.28 8.88
C GLN A 234 19.69 -2.85 9.00
N ALA A 235 18.92 -1.84 8.58
CA ALA A 235 19.32 -0.44 8.65
C ALA A 235 19.49 0.03 10.10
N TYR A 236 18.55 -0.32 10.98
CA TYR A 236 18.62 -0.03 12.42
C TYR A 236 19.92 -0.57 13.05
N ARG A 237 20.29 -1.82 12.72
CA ARG A 237 21.49 -2.50 13.24
C ARG A 237 22.79 -2.09 12.55
N SER A 238 22.71 -1.33 11.48
CA SER A 238 23.89 -0.95 10.71
C SER A 238 24.79 0.02 11.48
N LYS A 239 26.10 -0.16 11.32
CA LYS A 239 27.12 0.79 11.78
C LYS A 239 27.46 1.83 10.71
N GLU A 240 27.07 1.58 9.47
CA GLU A 240 27.26 2.52 8.36
C GLU A 240 26.18 3.58 8.41
N LYS A 241 26.52 4.84 8.12
CA LYS A 241 25.56 5.94 8.06
C LYS A 241 24.59 5.81 6.88
N ILE A 242 25.09 5.30 5.76
CA ILE A 242 24.31 5.10 4.53
C ILE A 242 24.42 3.64 4.13
N LEU A 243 23.29 2.94 4.10
CA LEU A 243 23.19 1.60 3.54
C LEU A 243 22.80 1.70 2.06
N LYS A 244 23.53 1.02 1.18
CA LYS A 244 23.22 0.93 -0.25
C LYS A 244 22.61 -0.42 -0.57
N LEU A 245 21.43 -0.43 -1.17
CA LEU A 245 20.72 -1.66 -1.52
C LEU A 245 20.19 -1.60 -2.95
N THR A 246 20.19 -2.75 -3.63
CA THR A 246 19.58 -2.87 -4.96
C THR A 246 18.10 -3.19 -4.84
N TYR A 247 17.22 -2.26 -5.20
CA TYR A 247 15.77 -2.44 -5.29
C TYR A 247 15.34 -2.94 -6.66
N LYS A 248 14.09 -3.41 -6.75
CA LYS A 248 13.53 -4.03 -7.95
C LYS A 248 12.13 -3.50 -8.22
N ALA A 249 11.96 -2.79 -9.32
CA ALA A 249 10.64 -2.63 -9.93
C ALA A 249 10.21 -3.99 -10.52
N ARG A 250 8.95 -4.37 -10.33
CA ARG A 250 8.43 -5.66 -10.77
C ARG A 250 7.21 -5.46 -11.66
N ALA A 251 7.26 -6.03 -12.86
CA ALA A 251 6.11 -6.19 -13.74
C ALA A 251 5.61 -7.63 -13.67
N HIS A 252 4.32 -7.83 -13.39
CA HIS A 252 3.70 -9.15 -13.35
C HIS A 252 2.55 -9.21 -14.35
N LEU A 253 2.68 -10.05 -15.37
CA LEU A 253 1.68 -10.18 -16.43
C LEU A 253 1.50 -11.66 -16.78
N GLY A 254 0.34 -12.22 -16.40
CA GLY A 254 0.13 -13.67 -16.42
C GLY A 254 1.22 -14.37 -15.60
N ASP A 255 1.82 -15.43 -16.13
CA ASP A 255 2.92 -16.13 -15.47
C ASP A 255 4.29 -15.45 -15.66
N THR A 256 4.35 -14.33 -16.36
CA THR A 256 5.60 -13.60 -16.62
C THR A 256 5.90 -12.61 -15.50
N LYS A 257 7.13 -12.68 -14.98
CA LYS A 257 7.69 -11.69 -14.05
C LYS A 257 8.95 -11.08 -14.65
N ILE A 258 8.94 -9.75 -14.81
CA ILE A 258 10.11 -8.98 -15.24
C ILE A 258 10.54 -8.07 -14.10
N TYR A 259 11.85 -7.94 -13.93
CA TYR A 259 12.44 -7.09 -12.90
C TYR A 259 13.36 -6.06 -13.53
N HIS A 260 13.30 -4.82 -13.05
CA HIS A 260 14.29 -3.80 -13.31
C HIS A 260 14.94 -3.40 -11.99
N ASN A 261 16.27 -3.43 -11.92
CA ASN A 261 17.00 -3.16 -10.70
C ASN A 261 17.48 -1.70 -10.68
N PHE A 262 17.41 -1.07 -9.52
CA PHE A 262 18.01 0.25 -9.27
C PHE A 262 18.67 0.26 -7.90
N GLU A 263 19.64 1.14 -7.69
CA GLU A 263 20.28 1.33 -6.37
C GLU A 263 19.50 2.38 -5.58
N GLN A 264 19.28 2.11 -4.29
CA GLN A 264 18.72 3.07 -3.35
C GLN A 264 19.65 3.22 -2.15
N ARG A 265 19.64 4.40 -1.55
CA ARG A 265 20.36 4.73 -0.32
C ARG A 265 19.37 4.85 0.83
N ILE A 266 19.78 4.36 2.00
CA ILE A 266 19.02 4.48 3.24
C ILE A 266 19.91 5.17 4.27
N ASN A 267 19.41 6.25 4.87
CA ASN A 267 20.07 6.85 6.03
C ASN A 267 19.69 6.04 7.28
N THR A 268 20.67 5.31 7.81
CA THR A 268 20.47 4.39 8.93
C THR A 268 20.19 5.11 10.23
N GLU A 269 20.56 6.39 10.36
CA GLU A 269 20.24 7.21 11.52
C GLU A 269 18.75 7.58 11.57
N LEU A 270 18.08 7.71 10.42
CA LEU A 270 16.61 7.85 10.38
C LEU A 270 15.93 6.57 10.87
N CYS A 271 16.46 5.41 10.47
CA CYS A 271 15.91 4.10 10.85
C CYS A 271 16.10 3.77 12.34
N LYS A 272 16.96 4.49 13.07
CA LYS A 272 17.12 4.39 14.54
C LYS A 272 16.06 5.17 15.31
N LYS A 273 15.18 5.85 14.61
CA LYS A 273 14.11 6.68 15.15
C LYS A 273 12.77 6.24 14.58
N PHE A 274 11.72 6.67 15.23
CA PHE A 274 10.40 6.80 14.62
C PHE A 274 9.95 8.25 14.75
N PHE A 275 8.97 8.63 13.94
CA PHE A 275 8.52 9.98 13.79
C PHE A 275 7.01 10.04 14.03
N LEU A 276 6.59 11.00 14.84
CA LEU A 276 5.19 11.32 15.04
C LEU A 276 4.85 12.57 14.24
N VAL A 277 3.88 12.45 13.35
CA VAL A 277 3.52 13.49 12.39
C VAL A 277 2.02 13.75 12.44
N GLU A 278 1.61 15.02 12.40
CA GLU A 278 0.22 15.38 12.18
C GLU A 278 -0.12 15.13 10.71
N PRO A 279 -1.05 14.21 10.36
CA PRO A 279 -1.25 13.80 8.96
C PRO A 279 -1.60 14.95 8.02
N ARG A 280 -2.30 15.98 8.51
CA ARG A 280 -2.66 17.19 7.75
C ARG A 280 -1.46 18.04 7.31
N LYS A 281 -0.27 17.83 7.89
CA LYS A 281 0.95 18.53 7.49
C LYS A 281 1.71 17.84 6.36
N ILE A 282 1.26 16.65 5.95
CA ILE A 282 1.87 15.89 4.88
C ILE A 282 1.34 16.39 3.55
N SER A 283 2.26 16.74 2.65
CA SER A 283 1.92 17.18 1.29
C SER A 283 2.28 16.06 0.31
N ASN A 284 1.37 15.10 0.16
CA ASN A 284 1.50 14.03 -0.83
C ASN A 284 0.58 14.32 -2.03
N PRO A 285 1.11 14.52 -3.25
CA PRO A 285 0.28 14.88 -4.40
C PRO A 285 -0.63 13.74 -4.86
N PHE A 286 -0.40 12.50 -4.42
CA PHE A 286 -1.29 11.37 -4.70
C PHE A 286 -2.40 11.19 -3.66
N ALA A 287 -2.37 11.95 -2.56
CA ALA A 287 -3.48 11.99 -1.61
C ALA A 287 -4.62 12.85 -2.18
N VAL A 288 -5.41 12.23 -3.05
CA VAL A 288 -6.51 12.86 -3.82
C VAL A 288 -7.85 12.23 -3.49
N ASP A 289 -8.92 13.04 -3.60
CA ASP A 289 -10.29 12.55 -3.50
C ASP A 289 -10.58 11.54 -4.62
N CYS A 290 -11.11 10.39 -4.26
CA CYS A 290 -11.48 9.35 -5.21
C CYS A 290 -12.58 8.44 -4.64
N ASP A 291 -13.52 8.05 -5.51
CA ASP A 291 -14.61 7.13 -5.16
C ASP A 291 -14.30 5.68 -5.53
N SER A 292 -13.17 5.46 -6.22
CA SER A 292 -12.70 4.14 -6.61
C SER A 292 -11.19 4.11 -6.89
N PRO A 293 -10.57 2.91 -6.93
CA PRO A 293 -9.20 2.71 -7.38
C PRO A 293 -8.95 3.25 -8.81
N LEU A 294 -9.95 3.18 -9.69
CA LEU A 294 -9.87 3.71 -11.05
C LEU A 294 -9.85 5.23 -11.05
N ASP A 295 -10.66 5.87 -10.21
CA ASP A 295 -10.68 7.34 -10.08
C ASP A 295 -9.36 7.86 -9.53
N TRP A 296 -8.78 7.19 -8.53
CA TRP A 296 -7.44 7.49 -8.04
C TRP A 296 -6.41 7.38 -9.16
N PHE A 297 -6.46 6.30 -9.94
CA PHE A 297 -5.53 6.10 -11.05
C PHE A 297 -5.63 7.22 -12.09
N VAL A 298 -6.85 7.66 -12.42
CA VAL A 298 -7.07 8.80 -13.32
C VAL A 298 -6.48 10.08 -12.73
N ALA A 299 -6.87 10.44 -11.51
CA ALA A 299 -6.46 11.69 -10.87
C ALA A 299 -4.93 11.79 -10.68
N THR A 300 -4.26 10.67 -10.42
CA THR A 300 -2.81 10.69 -10.15
C THR A 300 -1.97 10.45 -11.41
N GLN A 301 -2.29 9.44 -12.22
CA GLN A 301 -1.43 9.02 -13.33
C GLN A 301 -1.69 9.80 -14.62
N VAL A 302 -2.90 10.34 -14.78
CA VAL A 302 -3.32 11.02 -16.01
C VAL A 302 -3.17 12.52 -15.85
N GLU A 303 -3.68 13.07 -14.75
CA GLU A 303 -3.73 14.52 -14.57
C GLU A 303 -2.38 15.10 -14.14
N GLN A 304 -1.58 14.33 -13.38
CA GLN A 304 -0.28 14.77 -12.90
C GLN A 304 0.86 14.24 -13.80
N HIS A 305 1.36 13.04 -13.53
CA HIS A 305 2.42 12.38 -14.29
C HIS A 305 2.38 10.88 -14.12
N GLN A 306 2.91 10.20 -15.13
CA GLN A 306 3.04 8.74 -15.12
C GLN A 306 4.14 8.36 -14.13
N THR A 307 3.76 7.64 -13.07
CA THR A 307 4.69 7.03 -12.12
C THR A 307 4.49 5.52 -12.12
N ASN A 308 5.44 4.84 -11.49
CA ASN A 308 5.17 3.48 -11.07
C ASN A 308 4.19 3.51 -9.87
N CYS A 309 3.25 2.57 -9.82
CA CYS A 309 2.34 2.33 -8.70
C CYS A 309 1.81 0.89 -8.73
N GLU A 310 1.11 0.49 -7.67
CA GLU A 310 0.54 -0.85 -7.49
C GLU A 310 -0.50 -1.19 -8.55
N ALA A 311 -1.17 -0.18 -9.13
CA ALA A 311 -2.15 -0.42 -10.18
C ALA A 311 -1.49 -0.88 -11.50
N ASN A 312 -0.20 -0.60 -11.74
CA ASN A 312 0.43 -0.93 -13.02
C ASN A 312 0.41 -2.44 -13.29
N LEU A 313 -0.21 -2.83 -14.40
CA LEU A 313 -0.39 -4.22 -14.85
C LEU A 313 -1.30 -5.07 -13.95
N GLU A 314 -1.93 -4.47 -12.94
CA GLU A 314 -2.90 -5.17 -12.12
C GLU A 314 -4.28 -5.23 -12.77
N TYR A 315 -5.11 -6.06 -12.18
CA TYR A 315 -6.48 -6.27 -12.60
C TYR A 315 -7.43 -5.85 -11.49
N LEU A 316 -8.54 -5.23 -11.88
CA LEU A 316 -9.56 -4.72 -10.99
C LEU A 316 -10.93 -5.23 -11.44
N GLN A 317 -11.68 -5.81 -10.52
CA GLN A 317 -13.10 -6.07 -10.73
C GLN A 317 -13.85 -4.74 -10.53
N PHE A 318 -14.46 -4.22 -11.60
CA PHE A 318 -15.26 -2.99 -11.54
C PHE A 318 -16.67 -3.29 -12.05
N GLY A 319 -17.64 -3.26 -11.14
CA GLY A 319 -18.97 -3.80 -11.41
C GLY A 319 -18.91 -5.28 -11.80
N ASN A 320 -19.52 -5.64 -12.92
CA ASN A 320 -19.51 -7.02 -13.44
C ASN A 320 -18.39 -7.28 -14.47
N ARG A 321 -17.41 -6.37 -14.60
CA ARG A 321 -16.35 -6.46 -15.60
C ARG A 321 -14.98 -6.52 -14.93
N PHE A 322 -14.07 -7.21 -15.60
CA PHE A 322 -12.68 -7.29 -15.21
C PHE A 322 -11.83 -6.33 -16.04
N HIS A 323 -11.29 -5.31 -15.40
CA HIS A 323 -10.47 -4.28 -16.01
C HIS A 323 -8.99 -4.61 -15.79
N GLN A 324 -8.16 -4.45 -16.82
CA GLN A 324 -6.71 -4.51 -16.69
C GLN A 324 -6.12 -3.13 -16.89
N PHE A 325 -5.32 -2.67 -15.93
CA PHE A 325 -4.48 -1.49 -16.08
C PHE A 325 -3.23 -1.87 -16.88
N LEU A 326 -3.32 -1.88 -18.22
CA LEU A 326 -2.19 -2.20 -19.08
C LEU A 326 -1.27 -0.99 -19.25
N THR A 327 -0.67 -0.58 -18.13
CA THR A 327 0.20 0.59 -18.00
C THR A 327 1.54 0.15 -17.43
N PRO A 328 2.48 -0.32 -18.27
CA PRO A 328 3.80 -0.71 -17.80
C PRO A 328 4.51 0.47 -17.12
N SER A 329 5.13 0.19 -15.98
CA SER A 329 5.83 1.19 -15.17
C SER A 329 6.92 1.93 -15.96
N PRO A 330 7.06 3.26 -15.77
CA PRO A 330 8.08 4.08 -16.42
C PRO A 330 9.51 3.72 -15.99
N LEU A 331 9.69 2.93 -14.93
CA LEU A 331 10.99 2.42 -14.50
C LEU A 331 11.55 1.36 -15.46
N PHE A 332 10.72 0.79 -16.33
CA PHE A 332 11.18 -0.17 -17.32
C PHE A 332 11.70 0.51 -18.59
N PRO A 333 12.77 -0.02 -19.21
CA PRO A 333 13.21 0.38 -20.55
C PRO A 333 12.07 0.35 -21.58
N GLU A 334 12.11 1.24 -22.58
CA GLU A 334 11.01 1.40 -23.54
C GLU A 334 10.69 0.12 -24.33
N ASP A 335 11.69 -0.67 -24.71
CA ASP A 335 11.53 -1.95 -25.40
C ASP A 335 10.79 -2.97 -24.52
N VAL A 336 11.11 -3.02 -23.22
CA VAL A 336 10.43 -3.85 -22.24
C VAL A 336 8.99 -3.40 -22.03
N ARG A 337 8.74 -2.09 -21.91
CA ARG A 337 7.38 -1.55 -21.81
C ARG A 337 6.54 -1.91 -23.04
N LYS A 338 7.07 -1.69 -24.24
CA LYS A 338 6.39 -2.08 -25.49
C LYS A 338 6.07 -3.57 -25.52
N TRP A 339 7.02 -4.42 -25.13
CA TRP A 339 6.79 -5.86 -25.06
C TRP A 339 5.67 -6.24 -24.08
N LEU A 340 5.67 -5.64 -22.87
CA LEU A 340 4.62 -5.85 -21.87
C LEU A 340 3.24 -5.43 -22.40
N THR A 341 3.16 -4.27 -23.08
CA THR A 341 1.91 -3.80 -23.69
C THR A 341 1.42 -4.76 -24.77
N VAL A 342 2.28 -5.21 -25.68
CA VAL A 342 1.90 -6.18 -26.74
C VAL A 342 1.42 -7.49 -26.12
N LYS A 343 2.14 -8.01 -25.11
CA LYS A 343 1.76 -9.24 -24.44
C LYS A 343 0.41 -9.11 -23.72
N GLY A 344 0.20 -8.04 -22.97
CA GLY A 344 -1.03 -7.85 -22.22
C GLY A 344 -2.23 -7.64 -23.13
N PHE A 345 -2.02 -6.98 -24.27
CA PHE A 345 -3.04 -6.88 -25.31
C PHE A 345 -3.40 -8.26 -25.90
N ALA A 346 -2.41 -9.14 -26.09
CA ALA A 346 -2.68 -10.51 -26.53
C ALA A 346 -3.47 -11.32 -25.48
N ASP A 347 -3.19 -11.12 -24.19
CA ASP A 347 -3.95 -11.74 -23.08
C ASP A 347 -5.41 -11.24 -23.09
N PHE A 348 -5.63 -9.94 -23.27
CA PHE A 348 -6.97 -9.38 -23.47
C PHE A 348 -7.70 -10.01 -24.67
N MET A 349 -7.02 -10.16 -25.82
CA MET A 349 -7.62 -10.80 -27.00
C MET A 349 -8.02 -12.26 -26.74
N GLN A 350 -7.33 -12.96 -25.85
CA GLN A 350 -7.69 -14.31 -25.38
C GLN A 350 -8.83 -14.32 -24.35
N GLY A 351 -9.25 -13.17 -23.85
CA GLY A 351 -10.38 -13.04 -22.91
C GLY A 351 -9.96 -13.08 -21.45
N VAL A 352 -8.71 -12.75 -21.13
CA VAL A 352 -8.24 -12.68 -19.74
C VAL A 352 -8.90 -11.54 -18.96
N CYS A 353 -9.31 -10.47 -19.65
CA CYS A 353 -10.05 -9.35 -19.09
C CYS A 353 -11.08 -8.82 -20.11
N ASP A 354 -12.05 -8.04 -19.61
CA ASP A 354 -13.13 -7.46 -20.41
C ASP A 354 -12.79 -6.08 -20.98
N VAL A 355 -11.91 -5.36 -20.28
CA VAL A 355 -11.51 -3.98 -20.59
C VAL A 355 -10.01 -3.82 -20.35
N ILE A 356 -9.33 -3.18 -21.29
CA ILE A 356 -8.00 -2.60 -21.06
C ILE A 356 -8.17 -1.11 -20.76
N VAL A 357 -7.49 -0.64 -19.72
CA VAL A 357 -7.20 0.77 -19.46
C VAL A 357 -5.72 1.00 -19.77
N MET A 358 -5.41 1.90 -20.70
CA MET A 358 -4.03 2.19 -21.09
C MET A 358 -3.81 3.64 -21.49
N PHE A 359 -2.56 4.09 -21.48
CA PHE A 359 -2.21 5.42 -21.97
C PHE A 359 -2.37 5.52 -23.50
N THR A 360 -2.80 6.69 -23.96
CA THR A 360 -3.01 6.95 -25.40
C THR A 360 -1.71 6.75 -26.19
N ASP A 361 -0.57 7.20 -25.65
CA ASP A 361 0.73 7.07 -26.30
C ASP A 361 1.16 5.59 -26.42
N ASP A 362 0.88 4.77 -25.41
CA ASP A 362 1.18 3.33 -25.45
C ASP A 362 0.30 2.62 -26.47
N TRP A 363 -0.97 3.00 -26.58
CA TRP A 363 -1.87 2.49 -27.63
C TRP A 363 -1.36 2.86 -29.03
N GLN A 364 -1.00 4.11 -29.27
CA GLN A 364 -0.49 4.56 -30.57
C GLN A 364 0.72 3.72 -31.02
N LYS A 365 1.63 3.37 -30.10
CA LYS A 365 2.82 2.55 -30.39
C LYS A 365 2.53 1.12 -30.84
N ILE A 366 1.35 0.57 -30.54
CA ILE A 366 1.00 -0.82 -30.85
C ILE A 366 -0.21 -0.96 -31.77
N SER A 367 -0.98 0.12 -32.00
CA SER A 367 -2.25 0.09 -32.71
C SER A 367 -2.18 -0.56 -34.10
N ASP A 368 -1.14 -0.27 -34.87
CA ASP A 368 -0.90 -0.88 -36.20
C ASP A 368 -0.79 -2.41 -36.13
N THR A 369 -0.20 -2.94 -35.05
CA THR A 369 -0.02 -4.40 -34.83
C THR A 369 -1.36 -5.11 -34.67
N PHE A 370 -2.38 -4.39 -34.22
CA PHE A 370 -3.72 -4.94 -33.95
C PHE A 370 -4.79 -4.38 -34.89
N SER A 371 -4.37 -3.77 -36.01
CA SER A 371 -5.29 -3.30 -37.05
C SER A 371 -6.20 -4.43 -37.55
N GLY A 372 -7.51 -4.18 -37.57
CA GLY A 372 -8.52 -5.19 -37.94
C GLY A 372 -9.03 -6.08 -36.80
N SER A 373 -8.50 -5.94 -35.57
CA SER A 373 -9.04 -6.66 -34.40
C SER A 373 -10.48 -6.20 -34.10
N PRO A 374 -11.37 -7.11 -33.62
CA PRO A 374 -12.75 -6.78 -33.28
C PRO A 374 -12.84 -6.03 -31.94
N ILE A 375 -12.27 -4.83 -31.88
CA ILE A 375 -12.19 -3.99 -30.69
C ILE A 375 -12.89 -2.65 -30.90
N SER A 376 -13.40 -2.09 -29.81
CA SER A 376 -13.82 -0.70 -29.68
C SER A 376 -12.78 0.03 -28.84
N VAL A 377 -12.32 1.18 -29.32
CA VAL A 377 -11.39 2.05 -28.60
C VAL A 377 -12.15 3.33 -28.25
N CYS A 378 -12.35 3.55 -26.95
CA CYS A 378 -13.08 4.68 -26.40
C CYS A 378 -12.06 5.61 -25.71
N PRO A 379 -11.74 6.78 -26.30
CA PRO A 379 -10.89 7.75 -25.64
C PRO A 379 -11.51 8.25 -24.34
N PHE A 380 -10.69 8.43 -23.31
CA PHE A 380 -11.07 9.05 -22.05
C PHE A 380 -10.11 10.19 -21.74
N GLY A 381 -10.60 11.41 -21.93
CA GLY A 381 -9.75 12.60 -21.97
C GLY A 381 -8.71 12.51 -23.09
N ALA A 382 -7.59 13.21 -22.92
CA ALA A 382 -6.51 13.27 -23.91
C ALA A 382 -5.43 12.19 -23.72
N LYS A 383 -5.47 11.43 -22.62
CA LYS A 383 -4.32 10.66 -22.13
C LYS A 383 -4.61 9.19 -21.86
N LEU A 384 -5.88 8.77 -21.75
CA LEU A 384 -6.26 7.37 -21.61
C LEU A 384 -7.15 6.89 -22.76
N VAL A 385 -7.09 5.59 -23.03
CA VAL A 385 -8.07 4.89 -23.85
C VAL A 385 -8.59 3.67 -23.10
N PHE A 386 -9.88 3.43 -23.23
CA PHE A 386 -10.56 2.21 -22.80
C PHE A 386 -10.76 1.33 -24.02
N ILE A 387 -10.30 0.09 -23.96
CA ILE A 387 -10.40 -0.85 -25.08
C ILE A 387 -11.24 -2.05 -24.68
N GLU A 388 -12.23 -2.35 -25.49
CA GLU A 388 -13.21 -3.42 -25.24
C GLU A 388 -13.41 -4.26 -26.50
N LYS A 389 -13.80 -5.54 -26.35
CA LYS A 389 -14.16 -6.37 -27.50
C LYS A 389 -15.52 -5.94 -28.05
N LYS A 390 -15.63 -5.79 -29.37
CA LYS A 390 -16.92 -5.65 -30.04
C LYS A 390 -17.70 -6.95 -29.87
N ARG A 391 -18.93 -6.83 -29.36
CA ARG A 391 -19.86 -7.95 -29.23
C ARG A 391 -20.39 -8.40 -30.58
#